data_AF-A0A354CWV9-F1
#
_entry.id   AF-A0A354CWV9-F1
#
_cell.length_a   1.000
_cell.length_b   1.000
_cell.length_c   1.000
_cell.angle_alpha   90.00
_cell.angle_beta   90.00
_cell.angle_gamma   90.00
#
_symmetry.space_group_name_H-M   'P 1'
#
loop_
_entity.id
_entity.type
_entity.pdbx_description
1 polymer ?
#
loop_
_entity_poly.entity_id
_entity_poly.type
_entity_poly.pdbx_seq_one_letter_code
_entity_poly.pdbx_strand_id
1 'polypeptide(L)'
;VVTELLIAHFPEVMDLKFTAEMEEELDRIEDGDLEWVSVVRNFYTPFAARVTTAQEEMREVKREVVPTSYTCEQCGKPMVIRWGRFGQFLSCSDYPTCKHARSLPTGVACPQPGCGGELVERRARGRIFYGCSKYPTCTYTTRRLPTSDEDREPR
;
A
#
# COMPACT_ATOMS: atom_id res chain seq x y z
N VAL A 1 -6.98 -0.31 -1.44
CA VAL A 1 -6.25 0.66 -0.58
C VAL A 1 -6.38 2.10 -1.07
N VAL A 2 -5.70 2.53 -2.15
CA VAL A 2 -5.77 3.95 -2.58
C VAL A 2 -7.18 4.34 -3.04
N THR A 3 -7.81 3.51 -3.88
CA THR A 3 -9.16 3.76 -4.38
C THR A 3 -10.20 3.80 -3.26
N GLU A 4 -10.12 2.89 -2.28
CA GLU A 4 -11.02 2.88 -1.11
C GLU A 4 -10.87 4.16 -0.26
N LEU A 5 -9.63 4.63 -0.08
CA LEU A 5 -9.35 5.88 0.64
C LEU A 5 -9.90 7.09 -0.12
N LEU A 6 -9.77 7.12 -1.46
CA LEU A 6 -10.34 8.18 -2.28
C LEU A 6 -11.87 8.17 -2.25
N ILE A 7 -12.50 6.99 -2.32
CA ILE A 7 -13.96 6.84 -2.22
C ILE A 7 -14.48 7.28 -0.84
N ALA A 8 -13.72 7.03 0.24
CA ALA A 8 -14.14 7.42 1.59
C ALA A 8 -14.21 8.95 1.78
N HIS A 9 -13.22 9.70 1.27
CA HIS A 9 -13.14 11.14 1.49
C HIS A 9 -13.67 11.98 0.32
N PHE A 10 -13.74 11.41 -0.89
CA PHE A 10 -14.20 12.08 -2.12
C PHE A 10 -15.28 11.30 -2.89
N PRO A 11 -16.38 10.82 -2.26
CA PRO A 11 -17.43 10.06 -2.96
C PRO A 11 -18.02 10.75 -4.20
N GLU A 12 -18.29 12.05 -4.13
CA GLU A 12 -18.90 12.79 -5.26
C GLU A 12 -17.99 12.82 -6.48
N VAL A 13 -16.70 13.10 -6.30
CA VAL A 13 -15.73 13.17 -7.42
C VAL A 13 -15.41 11.78 -7.99
N MET A 14 -15.57 10.73 -7.16
CA MET A 14 -15.35 9.34 -7.57
C MET A 14 -16.60 8.68 -8.17
N ASP A 15 -17.74 9.37 -8.21
CA ASP A 15 -18.96 8.87 -8.84
C ASP A 15 -18.89 9.01 -10.37
N LEU A 16 -19.41 8.01 -11.08
CA LEU A 16 -19.50 8.03 -12.54
C LEU A 16 -20.41 9.17 -13.03
N LYS A 17 -21.44 9.51 -12.25
CA LYS A 17 -22.36 10.61 -12.58
C LYS A 17 -21.66 11.97 -12.60
N PHE A 18 -20.75 12.20 -11.65
CA PHE A 18 -19.99 13.44 -11.59
C PHE A 18 -19.13 13.64 -12.85
N THR A 19 -18.52 12.57 -13.36
CA THR A 19 -17.77 12.66 -14.62
C THR A 19 -18.69 13.01 -15.78
N ALA A 20 -19.89 12.42 -15.85
CA ALA A 20 -20.85 12.74 -16.91
C ALA A 20 -21.36 14.20 -16.84
N GLU A 21 -21.66 14.69 -15.63
CA GLU A 21 -22.11 16.08 -15.41
C GLU A 21 -21.01 17.09 -15.75
N MET A 22 -19.76 16.83 -15.38
CA MET A 22 -18.62 17.69 -15.71
C MET A 22 -18.40 17.81 -17.22
N GLU A 23 -18.47 16.69 -17.96
CA GLU A 23 -18.33 16.73 -19.43
C GLU A 23 -19.47 17.55 -20.07
N GLU A 24 -20.71 17.42 -19.58
CA GLU A 24 -21.85 18.24 -20.05
C GLU A 24 -21.67 19.74 -19.74
N GLU A 25 -21.09 20.08 -18.57
CA GLU A 25 -20.73 21.47 -18.25
C GLU A 25 -19.62 22.00 -19.18
N LEU A 26 -18.65 21.17 -19.56
CA LEU A 26 -17.58 21.54 -20.48
C LEU A 26 -18.09 21.77 -21.91
N ASP A 27 -18.98 20.92 -22.39
CA ASP A 27 -19.64 21.09 -23.70
C ASP A 27 -20.43 22.42 -23.74
N ARG A 28 -21.16 22.73 -22.67
CA ARG A 28 -21.90 24.00 -22.56
C ARG A 28 -21.00 25.23 -22.46
N ILE A 29 -19.78 25.08 -21.96
CA ILE A 29 -18.76 26.15 -22.03
C ILE A 29 -18.30 26.35 -23.48
N GLU A 30 -18.10 25.26 -24.23
CA GLU A 30 -17.71 25.33 -25.65
C GLU A 30 -18.78 26.04 -26.49
N ASP A 31 -20.06 25.75 -26.24
CA ASP A 31 -21.19 26.40 -26.90
C ASP A 31 -21.41 27.86 -26.46
N GLY A 32 -20.74 28.30 -25.39
CA GLY A 32 -20.86 29.66 -24.83
C GLY A 32 -22.06 29.86 -23.91
N ASP A 33 -22.75 28.78 -23.53
CA ASP A 33 -23.91 28.79 -22.63
C ASP A 33 -23.51 28.94 -21.15
N LEU A 34 -22.25 28.64 -20.82
CA LEU A 34 -21.70 28.73 -19.47
C LEU A 34 -20.36 29.46 -19.42
N GLU A 35 -20.20 30.28 -18.37
CA GLU A 35 -18.93 30.93 -18.05
C GLU A 35 -17.99 29.96 -17.32
N TRP A 36 -16.86 29.63 -17.95
CA TRP A 36 -15.90 28.65 -17.43
C TRP A 36 -15.39 28.97 -16.02
N VAL A 37 -15.20 30.25 -15.69
CA VAL A 37 -14.73 30.68 -14.36
C VAL A 37 -15.74 30.29 -13.28
N SER A 38 -17.03 30.36 -13.60
CA SER A 38 -18.10 30.01 -12.67
C SER A 38 -18.12 28.51 -12.41
N VAL A 39 -18.03 27.69 -13.46
CA VAL A 39 -17.97 26.22 -13.36
C VAL A 39 -16.77 25.78 -12.52
N VAL A 40 -15.56 26.25 -12.85
CA VAL A 40 -14.34 25.92 -12.09
C VAL A 40 -14.44 26.37 -10.64
N ARG A 41 -14.97 27.57 -10.37
CA ARG A 41 -15.12 28.08 -8.99
C ARG A 41 -16.11 27.23 -8.19
N ASN A 42 -17.26 26.89 -8.79
CA ASN A 42 -18.30 26.10 -8.15
C ASN A 42 -17.81 24.70 -7.78
N PHE A 43 -16.97 24.09 -8.62
CA PHE A 43 -16.30 22.84 -8.29
C PHE A 43 -15.19 23.02 -7.23
N TYR A 44 -14.29 23.97 -7.46
CA TYR A 44 -13.04 24.06 -6.68
C TYR A 44 -13.27 24.50 -5.24
N THR A 45 -14.23 25.40 -4.96
CA THR A 45 -14.50 25.89 -3.60
C THR A 45 -14.87 24.77 -2.61
N PRO A 46 -15.90 23.93 -2.86
CA PRO A 46 -16.20 22.80 -1.99
C PRO A 46 -15.10 21.73 -2.02
N PHE A 47 -14.48 21.49 -3.18
CA PHE A 47 -13.39 20.52 -3.30
C PHE A 47 -12.19 20.89 -2.42
N ALA A 48 -11.77 22.16 -2.42
CA ALA A 48 -10.65 22.63 -1.62
C ALA A 48 -10.90 22.44 -0.11
N ALA A 49 -12.11 22.72 0.36
CA ALA A 49 -12.50 22.47 1.75
C ALA A 49 -12.38 20.97 2.10
N ARG A 50 -12.85 20.09 1.22
CA ARG A 50 -12.71 18.63 1.41
C ARG A 50 -11.26 18.16 1.40
N VAL A 51 -10.41 18.75 0.55
CA VAL A 51 -8.97 18.45 0.55
C VAL A 51 -8.34 18.81 1.90
N THR A 52 -8.70 19.95 2.50
CA THR A 52 -8.18 20.31 3.82
C THR A 52 -8.59 19.31 4.91
N THR A 53 -9.85 18.87 4.93
CA THR A 53 -10.32 17.82 5.84
C THR A 53 -9.61 16.49 5.59
N ALA A 54 -9.52 16.06 4.33
CA ALA A 54 -8.85 14.82 3.95
C ALA A 54 -7.36 14.82 4.30
N GLN A 55 -6.68 15.97 4.22
CA GLN A 55 -5.27 16.07 4.62
C GLN A 55 -5.05 15.77 6.11
N GLU A 56 -6.00 16.14 6.97
CA GLU A 56 -5.96 15.86 8.41
C GLU A 56 -6.32 14.40 8.68
N GLU A 57 -7.44 13.93 8.15
CA GLU A 57 -7.97 12.58 8.41
C GLU A 57 -7.10 11.47 7.78
N MET A 58 -6.66 11.63 6.53
CA MET A 58 -5.83 10.62 5.85
C MET A 58 -4.41 10.52 6.44
N ARG A 59 -3.96 11.53 7.20
CA ARG A 59 -2.66 11.48 7.91
C ARG A 59 -2.68 10.47 9.05
N GLU A 60 -3.84 10.29 9.69
CA GLU A 60 -4.02 9.34 10.77
C GLU A 60 -4.07 7.90 10.25
N VAL A 61 -4.70 7.66 9.10
CA VAL A 61 -4.78 6.33 8.47
C VAL A 61 -3.40 5.81 8.06
N LYS A 62 -2.48 6.65 7.56
CA LYS A 62 -1.08 6.26 7.27
C LYS A 62 -0.29 5.89 8.53
N ARG A 63 -0.78 6.25 9.72
CA ARG A 63 -0.19 5.95 11.03
C ARG A 63 -0.76 4.70 11.68
N GLU A 64 -1.66 3.96 11.03
CA GLU A 64 -2.04 2.63 11.53
C GLU A 64 -0.83 1.70 11.48
N VAL A 65 -0.18 1.67 12.62
CA VAL A 65 0.95 0.84 12.98
C VAL A 65 0.34 -0.48 13.42
N VAL A 66 0.25 -1.44 12.50
CA VAL A 66 -0.19 -2.79 12.88
C VAL A 66 0.91 -3.37 13.78
N PRO A 67 0.62 -3.62 15.07
CA PRO A 67 1.61 -4.20 15.98
C PRO A 67 1.90 -5.64 15.52
N THR A 68 3.18 -6.00 15.52
CA THR A 68 3.60 -7.36 15.14
C THR A 68 4.28 -8.06 16.30
N SER A 69 4.36 -9.39 16.24
CA SER A 69 5.13 -10.20 17.18
C SER A 69 6.64 -10.10 16.98
N TYR A 70 7.10 -9.35 15.97
CA TYR A 70 8.51 -9.24 15.64
C TYR A 70 9.21 -8.18 16.48
N THR A 71 10.41 -8.49 16.95
CA THR A 71 11.26 -7.59 17.71
C THR A 71 12.40 -7.06 16.84
N CYS A 72 12.74 -5.78 16.99
CA CYS A 72 13.84 -5.16 16.28
C CYS A 72 15.19 -5.69 16.77
N GLU A 73 15.99 -6.23 15.86
CA GLU A 73 17.30 -6.81 16.16
C GLU A 73 18.35 -5.76 16.60
N GLN A 74 18.11 -4.47 16.32
CA GLN A 74 19.04 -3.40 16.69
C GLN A 74 18.79 -2.77 18.06
N CYS A 75 17.53 -2.73 18.53
CA CYS A 75 17.19 -2.01 19.76
C CYS A 75 16.23 -2.76 20.70
N GLY A 76 15.76 -3.95 20.32
CA GLY A 76 14.87 -4.78 21.15
C GLY A 76 13.42 -4.27 21.25
N LYS A 77 13.08 -3.15 20.61
CA LYS A 77 11.70 -2.62 20.57
C LYS A 77 10.82 -3.38 19.57
N PRO A 78 9.49 -3.38 19.73
CA PRO A 78 8.58 -4.04 18.78
C PRO A 78 8.69 -3.45 17.37
N MET A 79 8.48 -4.29 16.37
CA MET A 79 8.36 -3.88 14.97
C MET A 79 6.90 -3.76 14.56
N VAL A 80 6.67 -2.91 13.56
CA VAL A 80 5.35 -2.49 13.13
C VAL A 80 5.28 -2.52 11.62
N ILE A 81 4.12 -2.86 11.05
CA ILE A 81 3.95 -2.85 9.59
C ILE A 81 3.76 -1.41 9.13
N ARG A 82 4.55 -0.98 8.15
CA ARG A 82 4.41 0.30 7.45
C ARG A 82 4.30 0.09 5.95
N TRP A 83 3.70 1.05 5.26
CA TRP A 83 3.54 1.06 3.81
C TRP A 83 4.62 1.92 3.16
N GLY A 84 5.35 1.36 2.19
CA GLY A 84 6.35 2.06 1.39
C GLY A 84 6.12 1.88 -0.11
N ARG A 85 7.02 2.42 -0.94
CA ARG A 85 6.96 2.33 -2.41
C ARG A 85 6.83 0.89 -2.93
N PHE A 86 7.39 -0.08 -2.21
CA PHE A 86 7.45 -1.48 -2.62
C PHE A 86 6.41 -2.36 -1.92
N GLY A 87 5.46 -1.78 -1.18
CA GLY A 87 4.45 -2.50 -0.40
C GLY A 87 4.68 -2.40 1.10
N GLN A 88 4.12 -3.36 1.83
CA GLN A 88 4.24 -3.45 3.28
C GLN A 88 5.63 -3.94 3.71
N PHE A 89 6.16 -3.38 4.80
CA PHE A 89 7.42 -3.80 5.38
C PHE A 89 7.40 -3.63 6.91
N LEU A 90 8.26 -4.37 7.60
CA LEU A 90 8.44 -4.22 9.05
C LEU A 90 9.42 -3.08 9.31
N SER A 91 9.03 -2.12 10.15
CA SER A 91 9.86 -1.02 10.62
C SER A 91 9.93 -1.04 12.15
N CYS A 92 11.04 -0.59 12.74
CA CYS A 92 11.10 -0.39 14.18
C CYS A 92 10.04 0.62 14.65
N SER A 93 9.36 0.34 15.76
CA SER A 93 8.39 1.27 16.36
C SER A 93 9.02 2.62 16.75
N ASP A 94 10.33 2.63 17.02
CA ASP A 94 11.11 3.77 17.49
C ASP A 94 11.69 4.65 16.37
N TYR A 95 11.21 4.49 15.14
CA TYR A 95 11.57 5.39 14.05
C TYR A 95 11.09 6.82 14.37
N PRO A 96 11.93 7.88 14.23
CA PRO A 96 13.16 7.95 13.44
C PRO A 96 14.48 7.62 14.19
N THR A 97 14.42 7.36 15.50
CA THR A 97 15.59 7.05 16.34
C THR A 97 16.24 5.73 15.93
N CYS A 98 15.43 4.69 15.68
CA CYS A 98 15.89 3.43 15.10
C CYS A 98 15.39 3.29 13.65
N LYS A 99 16.33 3.28 12.69
CA LYS A 99 16.04 3.18 11.25
C LYS A 99 16.00 1.74 10.72
N HIS A 100 15.99 0.75 11.61
CA HIS A 100 15.92 -0.65 11.21
C HIS A 100 14.59 -0.97 10.52
N ALA A 101 14.67 -1.60 9.35
CA ALA A 101 13.55 -2.07 8.57
C ALA A 101 13.90 -3.38 7.87
N ARG A 102 12.93 -4.29 7.74
CA ARG A 102 13.09 -5.57 7.05
C ARG A 102 11.83 -5.95 6.29
N SER A 103 11.97 -6.86 5.32
CA SER A 103 10.83 -7.39 4.58
C SER A 103 9.84 -8.09 5.51
N LEU A 104 8.55 -7.97 5.22
CA LEU A 104 7.49 -8.69 5.93
C LEU A 104 7.53 -10.18 5.52
N PRO A 105 7.69 -11.13 6.46
CA PRO A 105 7.57 -12.55 6.16
C PRO A 105 6.14 -12.91 5.76
N THR A 106 6.00 -13.86 4.84
CA THR A 106 4.68 -14.29 4.34
C THR A 106 4.00 -15.30 5.27
N GLY A 107 4.65 -15.72 6.35
CA GLY A 107 4.20 -16.80 7.25
C GLY A 107 4.36 -18.20 6.66
N VAL A 108 4.88 -18.34 5.43
CA VAL A 108 5.15 -19.64 4.81
C VAL A 108 6.58 -20.06 5.14
N ALA A 109 6.74 -21.21 5.78
CA ALA A 109 8.04 -21.78 6.08
C ALA A 109 8.83 -22.09 4.79
N CYS A 110 10.15 -21.95 4.84
CA CYS A 110 11.01 -22.33 3.74
C CYS A 110 10.92 -23.85 3.52
N PRO A 111 10.60 -24.34 2.30
CA PRO A 111 10.48 -25.77 2.04
C PRO A 111 11.84 -26.49 1.97
N GLN A 112 12.95 -25.75 2.08
CA GLN A 112 14.29 -26.35 2.02
C GLN A 112 14.56 -27.18 3.29
N PRO A 113 15.02 -28.44 3.17
CA PRO A 113 15.25 -29.31 4.32
C PRO A 113 16.28 -28.71 5.28
N GLY A 114 15.96 -28.71 6.58
CA GLY A 114 16.81 -28.12 7.63
C GLY A 114 16.75 -26.59 7.72
N CYS A 115 15.92 -25.92 6.91
CA CYS A 115 15.77 -24.48 6.96
C CYS A 115 14.59 -24.05 7.83
N GLY A 116 14.85 -23.67 9.09
CA GLY A 116 13.86 -22.99 9.94
C GLY A 116 13.67 -21.50 9.59
N GLY A 117 13.68 -21.15 8.31
CA GLY A 117 13.45 -19.79 7.81
C GLY A 117 12.05 -19.63 7.24
N GLU A 118 11.66 -18.40 6.92
CA GLU A 118 10.37 -18.07 6.32
C GLU A 118 10.58 -17.45 4.94
N LEU A 119 9.59 -17.55 4.06
CA LEU A 119 9.62 -16.88 2.78
C LEU A 119 9.29 -15.39 2.95
N VAL A 120 10.06 -14.54 2.26
CA VAL A 120 9.87 -13.09 2.20
C VAL A 120 9.67 -12.66 0.76
N GLU A 121 8.70 -11.78 0.51
CA GLU A 121 8.51 -11.18 -0.82
C GLU A 121 9.69 -10.26 -1.16
N ARG A 122 10.20 -10.39 -2.38
CA ARG A 122 11.26 -9.58 -2.97
C ARG A 122 10.87 -9.19 -4.39
N ARG A 123 11.46 -8.08 -4.87
CA ARG A 123 11.26 -7.61 -6.24
C ARG A 123 12.59 -7.54 -6.97
N ALA A 124 12.63 -8.11 -8.18
CA ALA A 124 13.75 -8.00 -9.09
C ALA A 124 13.23 -7.76 -10.51
N ARG A 125 13.76 -6.74 -11.20
CA ARG A 125 13.42 -6.41 -12.60
C ARG A 125 11.90 -6.31 -12.83
N GLY A 126 11.18 -5.68 -11.91
CA GLY A 126 9.73 -5.48 -11.99
C GLY A 126 8.87 -6.72 -11.69
N ARG A 127 9.48 -7.87 -11.34
CA ARG A 127 8.75 -9.10 -10.99
C ARG A 127 8.92 -9.41 -9.50
N ILE A 128 7.85 -9.92 -8.88
CA ILE A 128 7.87 -10.44 -7.52
C ILE A 128 8.46 -11.86 -7.51
N PHE A 129 9.19 -12.18 -6.46
CA PHE A 129 9.66 -13.53 -6.13
C PHE A 129 9.77 -13.66 -4.61
N TYR A 130 9.73 -14.89 -4.10
CA TYR A 130 9.83 -15.19 -2.69
C TYR A 130 11.18 -15.84 -2.43
N GLY A 131 11.95 -15.27 -1.50
CA GLY A 131 13.24 -15.83 -1.07
C GLY A 131 13.21 -16.21 0.40
N CYS A 132 14.11 -17.09 0.83
CA CYS A 132 14.26 -17.40 2.25
C CYS A 132 14.76 -16.19 3.05
N SER A 133 14.22 -15.97 4.24
CA SER A 133 14.64 -14.93 5.20
C SER A 133 16.08 -15.12 5.69
N LYS A 134 16.60 -16.35 5.67
CA LYS A 134 17.98 -16.70 6.04
C LYS A 134 18.97 -16.59 4.88
N TYR A 135 18.74 -15.76 3.88
CA TYR A 135 19.77 -15.49 2.87
C TYR A 135 20.99 -14.78 3.51
N PRO A 136 22.25 -15.18 3.24
CA PRO A 136 22.73 -16.09 2.21
C PRO A 136 22.86 -17.57 2.63
N THR A 137 22.59 -17.92 3.89
CA THR A 137 22.67 -19.30 4.39
C THR A 137 21.66 -20.25 3.71
N CYS A 138 20.51 -19.73 3.28
CA CYS A 138 19.57 -20.43 2.42
C CYS A 138 19.28 -19.59 1.17
N THR A 139 19.54 -20.16 -0.01
CA THR A 139 19.40 -19.52 -1.32
C THR A 139 18.10 -19.90 -2.03
N TYR A 140 17.17 -20.58 -1.35
CA TYR A 140 15.87 -20.96 -1.90
C TYR A 140 15.10 -19.74 -2.39
N THR A 141 14.62 -19.80 -3.63
CA THR A 141 13.74 -18.79 -4.22
C THR A 141 12.64 -19.45 -5.05
N THR A 142 11.45 -18.88 -5.04
CA THR A 142 10.30 -19.32 -5.86
C THR A 142 9.54 -18.12 -6.41
N ARG A 143 8.84 -18.29 -7.54
CA ARG A 143 8.01 -17.24 -8.13
C ARG A 143 6.60 -17.19 -7.55
N ARG A 144 6.13 -18.28 -6.94
CA ARG A 144 4.82 -18.42 -6.30
C ARG A 144 5.01 -18.91 -4.87
N LEU A 145 4.19 -18.38 -3.96
CA LEU A 145 4.12 -18.92 -2.60
C LEU A 145 3.60 -20.34 -2.70
N PRO A 146 4.33 -21.34 -2.15
CA PRO A 146 3.78 -22.68 -1.98
C PRO A 146 2.64 -22.56 -0.97
N THR A 147 1.40 -22.61 -1.44
CA THR A 147 0.23 -22.71 -0.57
C THR A 147 0.18 -24.13 -0.01
N SER A 148 -0.21 -24.28 1.25
CA SER A 148 -0.01 -25.50 2.04
C SER A 148 -0.64 -26.79 1.49
N ASP A 149 -1.42 -26.74 0.40
CA ASP A 149 -2.26 -27.87 0.00
C ASP A 149 -2.16 -28.32 -1.47
N GLU A 150 -1.44 -27.65 -2.38
CA GLU A 150 -1.46 -28.04 -3.82
C GLU A 150 -0.10 -28.34 -4.49
N ASP A 151 1.05 -28.09 -3.86
CA ASP A 151 2.37 -28.32 -4.50
C ASP A 151 3.12 -29.57 -3.96
N ARG A 152 2.41 -30.55 -3.40
CA ARG A 152 2.96 -31.81 -2.87
C ARG A 152 3.11 -32.93 -3.91
N GLU A 153 3.33 -32.63 -5.18
CA GLU A 153 3.64 -33.66 -6.18
C GLU A 153 5.12 -33.63 -6.59
N PRO A 154 5.93 -34.63 -6.16
CA PRO A 154 7.20 -34.87 -6.80
C PRO A 154 6.95 -35.53 -8.17
N ARG A 155 7.56 -34.99 -9.23
CA ARG A 155 7.87 -35.79 -10.43
C ARG A 155 9.17 -36.55 -10.23
#